data_AF-A0A4R5DPM5-F1
#
_entry.id   AF-A0A4R5DPM5-F1
#
_cell.length_a   1.000
_cell.length_b   1.000
_cell.length_c   1.000
_cell.angle_alpha   90.00
_cell.angle_beta   90.00
_cell.angle_gamma   90.00
#
_symmetry.space_group_name_H-M   'P 1'
#
loop_
_entity.id
_entity.type
_entity.pdbx_description
1 polymer ?
#
loop_
_entity_poly.entity_id
_entity_poly.type
_entity_poly.pdbx_seq_one_letter_code
_entity_poly.pdbx_strand_id
1 'polypeptide(L)'
;MLRTTIATTILGIALFLAQRFNLKSFIHPDIWYILAFFFGLSFLIHRLMEFGMRNNREKFVTFYISTIVGRLILSLIFIALFLYRGLTDSFLFIINFFALYLFYTCFEIYGLYCNLRRD
;
A
#
# COMPACT_ATOMS: atom_id res chain seq x y z
N MET A 1 9.72 3.26 8.82
CA MET A 1 8.83 2.21 9.37
C MET A 1 7.73 2.75 10.30
N LEU A 2 8.02 3.40 11.44
CA LEU A 2 7.01 3.69 12.48
C LEU A 2 5.70 4.33 11.98
N ARG A 3 5.80 5.34 11.11
CA ARG A 3 4.62 6.04 10.55
C ARG A 3 3.73 5.14 9.70
N THR A 4 4.32 4.32 8.83
CA THR A 4 3.55 3.39 7.98
C THR A 4 2.94 2.28 8.82
N THR A 5 3.64 1.77 9.84
CA THR A 5 3.09 0.79 10.77
C THR A 5 1.89 1.35 11.54
N ILE A 6 1.97 2.58 12.05
CA ILE A 6 0.84 3.25 12.73
C ILE A 6 -0.34 3.43 11.78
N ALA A 7 -0.11 3.89 10.55
CA ALA A 7 -1.17 4.03 9.55
C ALA A 7 -1.84 2.70 9.22
N THR A 8 -1.07 1.62 9.07
CA THR A 8 -1.59 0.26 8.88
C THR A 8 -2.42 -0.20 10.07
N THR A 9 -1.96 0.03 11.29
CA THR A 9 -2.69 -0.34 12.53
C THR A 9 -4.01 0.42 12.63
N ILE A 10 -4.02 1.73 12.37
CA ILE A 10 -5.25 2.54 12.37
C ILE A 10 -6.24 2.05 11.31
N LEU A 11 -5.75 1.75 10.09
CA LEU A 11 -6.56 1.17 9.02
C LEU A 11 -7.15 -0.19 9.40
N GLY A 12 -6.34 -1.07 10.01
CA GLY A 12 -6.79 -2.37 10.49
C GLY A 12 -7.90 -2.25 11.52
N ILE A 13 -7.77 -1.31 12.47
CA ILE A 13 -8.81 -1.00 13.46
C ILE A 13 -10.07 -0.44 12.78
N ALA A 14 -9.93 0.50 11.84
CA ALA A 14 -11.06 1.08 11.12
C ALA A 14 -11.84 0.03 10.31
N LEU A 15 -11.15 -0.87 9.60
CA LEU A 15 -11.77 -1.96 8.85
C LEU A 15 -12.43 -2.99 9.77
N PHE A 16 -11.80 -3.31 10.90
CA PHE A 16 -12.38 -4.19 11.92
C PHE A 16 -13.67 -3.61 12.52
N LEU A 17 -13.68 -2.31 12.85
CA LEU A 17 -14.88 -1.62 13.30
C LEU A 17 -15.95 -1.62 12.20
N ALA A 18 -15.59 -1.30 10.95
CA ALA A 18 -16.53 -1.25 9.84
C ALA A 18 -17.20 -2.62 9.57
N GLN A 19 -16.47 -3.72 9.69
CA GLN A 19 -17.05 -5.07 9.63
C GLN A 19 -18.06 -5.34 10.76
N ARG A 20 -17.83 -4.78 11.96
CA ARG A 20 -18.71 -4.94 13.13
C ARG A 20 -20.01 -4.13 13.02
N PHE A 21 -20.01 -3.04 12.26
CA PHE A 21 -21.20 -2.22 11.95
C PHE A 21 -22.01 -2.73 10.75
N ASN A 22 -21.85 -3.99 10.33
CA ASN A 22 -22.59 -4.60 9.20
C ASN A 22 -22.36 -3.93 7.83
N LEU A 23 -21.25 -3.22 7.63
CA LEU A 23 -20.85 -2.70 6.30
C LEU A 23 -20.30 -3.80 5.36
N LYS A 24 -20.71 -5.06 5.57
CA LYS A 24 -20.26 -6.21 4.75
C LYS A 24 -20.58 -6.04 3.26
N SER A 25 -21.59 -5.25 2.91
CA SER A 25 -21.93 -4.97 1.52
C SER A 25 -20.90 -4.08 0.80
N PHE A 26 -20.09 -3.31 1.53
CA PHE A 26 -19.09 -2.39 0.97
C PHE A 26 -17.65 -2.92 1.09
N ILE A 27 -17.42 -3.96 1.89
CA ILE A 27 -16.10 -4.50 2.18
C ILE A 27 -15.99 -5.88 1.55
N HIS A 28 -15.08 -6.03 0.59
CA HIS A 28 -14.81 -7.34 -0.01
C HIS A 28 -14.27 -8.33 1.04
N PRO A 29 -14.68 -9.61 1.04
CA PRO A 29 -14.21 -10.60 2.02
C PRO A 29 -12.67 -10.72 2.08
N ASP A 30 -12.00 -10.57 0.93
CA ASP A 30 -10.53 -10.61 0.83
C ASP A 30 -9.79 -9.33 1.26
N ILE A 31 -10.46 -8.38 1.92
CA ILE A 31 -9.84 -7.11 2.37
C ILE A 31 -8.59 -7.32 3.22
N TRP A 32 -8.54 -8.39 4.01
CA TRP A 32 -7.40 -8.73 4.85
C TRP A 32 -6.16 -9.12 4.02
N TYR A 33 -6.36 -9.81 2.88
CA TYR A 33 -5.27 -10.10 1.95
C TYR A 33 -4.75 -8.84 1.26
N ILE A 34 -5.66 -7.92 0.89
CA ILE A 34 -5.28 -6.61 0.34
C ILE A 34 -4.46 -5.81 1.38
N LEU A 35 -4.89 -5.79 2.63
CA LEU A 35 -4.20 -5.10 3.71
C LEU A 35 -2.80 -5.69 3.94
N ALA A 36 -2.71 -7.02 4.02
CA ALA A 36 -1.42 -7.72 4.16
C ALA A 36 -0.48 -7.43 2.98
N PHE A 37 -1.01 -7.37 1.76
CA PHE A 37 -0.25 -6.98 0.57
C PHE A 37 0.32 -5.58 0.69
N PHE A 38 -0.49 -4.57 1.04
CA PHE A 38 -0.01 -3.19 1.21
C PHE A 38 1.01 -3.05 2.34
N PHE A 39 0.80 -3.76 3.45
CA PHE A 39 1.77 -3.79 4.54
C PHE A 39 3.12 -4.37 4.08
N GLY A 40 3.11 -5.51 3.39
CA GLY A 40 4.31 -6.12 2.82
C GLY A 40 4.98 -5.24 1.78
N LEU A 41 4.20 -4.56 0.94
CA LEU A 41 4.69 -3.63 -0.06
C LEU A 41 5.38 -2.42 0.58
N SER A 42 4.77 -1.81 1.60
CA SER A 42 5.39 -0.73 2.36
C SER A 42 6.69 -1.17 3.06
N PHE A 43 6.72 -2.38 3.60
CA PHE A 43 7.94 -2.95 4.21
C PHE A 43 9.05 -3.13 3.17
N LEU A 44 8.72 -3.71 2.01
CA LEU A 44 9.65 -3.94 0.91
C LEU A 44 10.24 -2.63 0.41
N ILE A 45 9.40 -1.61 0.20
CA ILE A 45 9.79 -0.28 -0.26
C ILE A 45 10.74 0.38 0.72
N HIS A 46 10.44 0.31 2.03
CA HIS A 46 11.31 0.89 3.04
C HIS A 46 12.70 0.22 3.05
N ARG A 47 12.75 -1.10 2.95
CA ARG A 47 14.01 -1.86 2.90
C ARG A 47 14.79 -1.59 1.61
N LEU A 48 14.10 -1.47 0.47
CA LEU A 48 14.72 -1.02 -0.78
C LEU A 48 15.34 0.36 -0.57
N MET A 49 14.60 1.29 0.03
CA MET A 49 15.05 2.67 0.22
C MET A 49 16.28 2.78 1.12
N GLU A 50 16.32 2.02 2.22
CA GLU A 50 17.51 1.93 3.09
C GLU A 50 18.74 1.38 2.34
N PHE A 51 18.54 0.39 1.47
CA PHE A 51 19.61 -0.17 0.67
C PHE A 51 20.10 0.81 -0.42
N GLY A 52 19.17 1.48 -1.11
CA GLY A 52 19.49 2.46 -2.16
C GLY A 52 20.19 3.71 -1.63
N MET A 53 19.84 4.16 -0.41
CA MET A 53 20.45 5.33 0.25
C MET A 53 21.90 5.12 0.68
N ARG A 54 22.37 3.86 0.82
CA ARG A 54 23.77 3.57 1.14
C ARG A 54 24.74 3.85 -0.03
N ASN A 55 24.26 3.96 -1.27
CA ASN A 55 25.11 3.92 -2.47
C ASN A 55 25.32 5.27 -3.19
N ASN A 56 25.49 6.36 -2.44
CA ASN A 56 25.57 7.76 -2.90
C ASN A 56 24.24 8.36 -3.38
N ARG A 57 23.94 9.58 -2.89
CA ARG A 57 22.66 10.31 -3.10
C ARG A 57 22.36 10.63 -4.58
N GLU A 58 23.34 10.53 -5.47
CA GLU A 58 23.17 10.84 -6.90
C GLU A 58 22.15 9.94 -7.60
N LYS A 59 22.02 8.67 -7.16
CA LYS A 59 21.06 7.71 -7.74
C LYS A 59 19.72 7.65 -7.01
N PHE A 60 19.51 8.51 -6.02
CA PHE A 60 18.30 8.53 -5.18
C PHE A 60 17.02 8.67 -6.02
N VAL A 61 17.02 9.61 -6.97
CA VAL A 61 15.84 9.89 -7.82
C VAL A 61 15.50 8.67 -8.67
N THR A 62 16.50 8.09 -9.35
CA THR A 62 16.31 6.90 -10.19
C THR A 62 15.78 5.73 -9.36
N PHE A 63 16.37 5.50 -8.19
CA PHE A 63 15.95 4.42 -7.29
C PHE A 63 14.51 4.61 -6.76
N TYR A 64 14.16 5.86 -6.43
CA TYR A 64 12.81 6.22 -6.01
C TYR A 64 11.77 5.97 -7.11
N ILE A 65 12.06 6.39 -8.35
CA ILE A 65 11.18 6.14 -9.51
C ILE A 65 11.05 4.63 -9.77
N SER A 66 12.15 3.87 -9.74
CA SER A 66 12.10 2.41 -9.87
C SER A 66 11.23 1.75 -8.81
N THR A 67 11.24 2.29 -7.59
CA THR A 67 10.41 1.81 -6.48
C THR A 67 8.92 2.07 -6.73
N ILE A 68 8.58 3.25 -7.26
CA ILE A 68 7.19 3.57 -7.67
C ILE A 68 6.73 2.63 -8.79
N VAL A 69 7.55 2.41 -9.81
CA VAL A 69 7.23 1.49 -10.92
C VAL A 69 7.06 0.07 -10.42
N GLY A 70 7.97 -0.41 -9.56
CA GLY A 70 7.88 -1.72 -8.94
C GLY A 70 6.58 -1.90 -8.13
N ARG A 71 6.18 -0.87 -7.38
CA ARG A 71 4.89 -0.83 -6.67
C ARG A 71 3.71 -1.03 -7.62
N LEU A 72 3.68 -0.30 -8.74
CA LEU A 72 2.58 -0.38 -9.71
C LEU A 72 2.50 -1.77 -10.32
N ILE A 73 3.64 -2.33 -10.74
CA ILE A 73 3.71 -3.68 -11.33
C ILE A 73 3.25 -4.73 -10.31
N LEU A 74 3.76 -4.69 -9.07
CA LEU A 74 3.34 -5.62 -8.01
C LEU A 74 1.85 -5.53 -7.72
N SER A 75 1.29 -4.31 -7.73
CA SER A 75 -0.15 -4.08 -7.52
C SER A 75 -0.98 -4.70 -8.63
N LEU A 76 -0.57 -4.52 -9.90
CA LEU A 76 -1.23 -5.13 -11.06
C LEU A 76 -1.16 -6.66 -11.02
N ILE A 77 -0.01 -7.23 -10.72
CA ILE A 77 0.17 -8.69 -10.58
C ILE A 77 -0.76 -9.22 -9.48
N PHE A 78 -0.83 -8.54 -8.33
CA PHE A 78 -1.69 -8.95 -7.23
C PHE A 78 -3.17 -8.97 -7.65
N ILE A 79 -3.66 -7.90 -8.28
CA ILE A 79 -5.04 -7.84 -8.78
C ILE A 79 -5.29 -8.97 -9.80
N ALA A 80 -4.38 -9.17 -10.76
CA ALA A 80 -4.51 -10.19 -11.79
C ALA A 80 -4.58 -11.61 -11.21
N LEU A 81 -3.77 -11.92 -10.19
CA LEU A 81 -3.77 -13.21 -9.50
C LEU A 81 -5.11 -13.50 -8.83
N PHE A 82 -5.71 -12.50 -8.17
CA PHE A 82 -7.02 -12.67 -7.55
C PHE A 82 -8.13 -12.77 -8.60
N LEU A 83 -8.10 -11.95 -9.65
CA LEU A 83 -9.07 -12.03 -10.73
C LEU A 83 -9.04 -13.40 -11.44
N TYR A 84 -7.85 -13.96 -11.66
CA TYR A 84 -7.69 -15.30 -12.25
C TYR A 84 -8.26 -16.43 -11.37
N ARG A 85 -8.30 -16.25 -10.04
CA ARG A 85 -8.90 -17.22 -9.11
C ARG A 85 -10.43 -17.26 -9.15
N GLY A 86 -11.07 -16.34 -9.89
CA GLY A 86 -12.52 -16.28 -10.01
C GLY A 86 -13.18 -15.60 -8.81
N LEU A 87 -12.93 -14.30 -8.64
CA LEU A 87 -13.60 -13.47 -7.63
C LEU A 87 -15.10 -13.32 -7.93
N THR A 88 -15.93 -13.56 -6.91
CA THR A 88 -17.38 -13.37 -6.98
C THR A 88 -17.75 -11.91 -7.24
N ASP A 89 -17.08 -10.97 -6.57
CA ASP A 89 -17.34 -9.52 -6.68
C ASP A 89 -16.08 -8.74 -7.09
N SER A 90 -15.63 -8.99 -8.32
CA SER A 90 -14.40 -8.39 -8.87
C SER A 90 -14.38 -6.86 -8.79
N PHE A 91 -15.53 -6.19 -8.99
CA PHE A 91 -15.62 -4.73 -8.91
C PHE A 91 -15.42 -4.20 -7.48
N LEU A 92 -16.06 -4.85 -6.50
CA LEU A 92 -15.92 -4.49 -5.09
C LEU A 92 -14.48 -4.70 -4.60
N PHE A 93 -13.82 -5.77 -5.05
CA PHE A 93 -12.41 -6.01 -4.78
C PHE A 93 -11.53 -4.88 -5.31
N ILE A 94 -11.71 -4.49 -6.58
CA ILE A 94 -10.91 -3.43 -7.22
C ILE A 94 -11.10 -2.10 -6.49
N ILE A 95 -12.34 -1.71 -6.14
CA ILE A 95 -12.60 -0.47 -5.39
C ILE A 95 -11.90 -0.48 -4.04
N ASN A 96 -12.04 -1.57 -3.27
CA ASN A 96 -11.39 -1.71 -1.97
C ASN A 96 -9.85 -1.65 -2.10
N PHE A 97 -9.30 -2.32 -3.11
CA PHE A 97 -7.88 -2.27 -3.42
C PHE A 97 -7.42 -0.85 -3.74
N PHE A 98 -8.15 -0.15 -4.60
CA PHE A 98 -7.79 1.21 -5.05
C PHE A 98 -7.92 2.24 -3.92
N ALA A 99 -8.93 2.10 -3.06
CA ALA A 99 -9.10 2.95 -1.88
C ALA A 99 -7.91 2.80 -0.92
N LEU A 100 -7.49 1.56 -0.64
CA LEU A 100 -6.30 1.30 0.18
C LEU A 100 -5.01 1.77 -0.51
N TYR A 101 -4.89 1.57 -1.83
CA TYR A 101 -3.76 2.05 -2.61
C TYR A 101 -3.58 3.57 -2.48
N LEU A 102 -4.67 4.33 -2.66
CA LEU A 102 -4.66 5.79 -2.55
C LEU A 102 -4.31 6.22 -1.12
N PHE A 103 -4.92 5.60 -0.12
CA PHE A 103 -4.64 5.92 1.28
C PHE A 103 -3.16 5.74 1.60
N TYR A 104 -2.58 4.57 1.31
CA TYR A 104 -1.15 4.30 1.54
C TYR A 104 -0.25 5.26 0.74
N THR A 105 -0.59 5.54 -0.51
CA THR A 105 0.18 6.43 -1.37
C THR A 105 0.17 7.86 -0.84
N CYS A 106 -0.97 8.37 -0.37
CA CYS A 106 -1.04 9.69 0.26
C CYS A 106 -0.13 9.76 1.49
N PHE A 107 -0.24 8.81 2.42
CA PHE A 107 0.59 8.79 3.63
C PHE A 107 2.10 8.77 3.32
N GLU A 108 2.50 8.04 2.28
CA GLU A 108 3.89 7.97 1.85
C GLU A 108 4.40 9.28 1.25
N ILE A 109 3.62 9.89 0.35
CA ILE A 109 3.95 11.18 -0.29
C ILE A 109 4.02 12.28 0.77
N TYR A 110 3.05 12.37 1.69
CA TYR A 110 3.10 13.34 2.79
C TYR A 110 4.32 13.12 3.69
N GLY A 111 4.70 11.86 3.93
CA GLY A 111 5.91 11.52 4.67
C GLY A 111 7.18 12.05 4.01
N LEU A 112 7.29 11.89 2.68
CA LEU A 112 8.41 12.40 1.88
C LEU A 112 8.44 13.93 1.83
N TYR A 113 7.30 14.57 1.56
CA TYR A 113 7.20 16.03 1.42
C TYR A 113 7.61 16.78 2.70
N CYS A 114 7.22 16.27 3.87
CA CYS A 114 7.65 16.85 5.15
C CYS A 114 9.15 16.70 5.41
N ASN A 115 9.80 15.67 4.87
CA ASN A 115 11.23 15.43 5.06
C ASN A 115 12.08 16.30 4.12
N LEU A 116 11.58 16.58 2.91
CA LEU A 116 12.23 17.47 1.94
C LEU A 116 12.10 18.97 2.27
N ARG A 117 11.09 19.39 3.06
CA ARG A 117 10.91 20.80 3.46
C ARG A 117 11.81 21.24 4.63
N ARG A 118 12.57 20.30 5.21
CA ARG A 118 13.37 20.56 6.41
C ARG A 118 14.86 20.84 6.12
N ASP A 119 15.23 20.85 4.84
CA ASP A 119 16.47 21.44 4.30
C ASP A 119 16.13 22.75 3.58
#